data_AF-A0A661S9H4-F1
#
_entry.id   AF-A0A661S9H4-F1
#
_cell.length_a   1.000
_cell.length_b   1.000
_cell.length_c   1.000
_cell.angle_alpha   90.00
_cell.angle_beta   90.00
_cell.angle_gamma   90.00
#
_symmetry.space_group_name_H-M   'P 1'
#
loop_
_entity.id
_entity.type
_entity.pdbx_description
1 polymer ?
#
loop_
_entity_poly.entity_id
_entity_poly.type
_entity_poly.pdbx_seq_one_letter_code
_entity_poly.pdbx_strand_id
1 'polypeptide(L)'
;MKKIYGIIAGLVLMSFLFTGWGWALEISPTDTQGDSGTSVVVPVHIADVGGGLDVDAFGFMIRFDRSVLTFDEVDKTDTLLENFSLVEAKFMEPGKVKVNAAMFGNPVHIGNSGLFLKLKFTVKTTGSSRVRLSDFVDDVENATTTDAVFTDPLAILGVKITPESGFLSSVCISGDYAIMGYSLGAAYIFKREGASWSRKAKLLTPSDAYGNGISVSISGNYAIIGTGSKTEPGSAYIFEKPAGGWTDMTETAKLISGDSSAGDSFGWAVSISGDHAVVTSSGSAYVFKREGTAWNQKAKLTASNNEKLCYSVSISGDYIVVTATNKETEYPIPCIFEKSAGGWTDMTETAKLLPDGPPSWSFGFPVSISGNYAIVGENMDHSAHIFKREADGTWTHQTKLKGESDVNTNWFGMAVSISGDSAIVGTFGEDRECGAAYILSTMVTVEFSREG
;
A
#
# COMPACT_ATOMS: atom_id res chain seq x y z
N MET A 1 -10.12 5.19 -91.28
CA MET A 1 -10.34 6.65 -91.16
C MET A 1 -10.16 7.06 -89.70
N LYS A 2 -9.34 8.09 -89.44
CA LYS A 2 -9.25 8.97 -88.23
C LYS A 2 -8.94 8.27 -86.89
N LYS A 3 -7.72 8.38 -86.34
CA LYS A 3 -7.04 9.48 -85.60
C LYS A 3 -7.04 9.19 -84.08
N ILE A 4 -5.84 8.83 -83.59
CA ILE A 4 -5.14 9.18 -82.33
C ILE A 4 -6.01 9.61 -81.14
N TYR A 5 -5.82 8.97 -79.97
CA TYR A 5 -5.33 9.60 -78.73
C TYR A 5 -4.73 8.54 -77.80
N GLY A 6 -3.48 8.75 -77.39
CA GLY A 6 -2.89 8.10 -76.22
C GLY A 6 -2.91 9.07 -75.04
N ILE A 7 -3.11 8.53 -73.84
CA ILE A 7 -2.40 8.83 -72.58
C ILE A 7 -2.92 7.85 -71.51
N ILE A 8 -1.97 7.05 -71.01
CA ILE A 8 -1.74 6.56 -69.63
C ILE A 8 -2.95 6.39 -68.71
N ALA A 9 -3.26 5.13 -68.40
CA ALA A 9 -3.37 4.58 -67.03
C ALA A 9 -3.74 3.09 -67.12
N GLY A 10 -2.88 2.21 -66.62
CA GLY A 10 -3.13 0.77 -66.64
C GLY A 10 -2.13 0.00 -65.78
N LEU A 11 -2.55 -0.29 -64.56
CA LEU A 11 -2.02 -1.32 -63.65
C LEU A 11 -1.65 -2.62 -64.38
N VAL A 12 -0.67 -3.35 -63.82
CA VAL A 12 -0.78 -4.71 -63.23
C VAL A 12 0.66 -5.25 -63.11
N LEU A 13 1.25 -5.20 -61.92
CA LEU A 13 1.29 -6.27 -60.90
C LEU A 13 2.20 -7.45 -61.31
N MET A 14 3.38 -7.52 -60.70
CA MET A 14 3.85 -8.79 -60.16
C MET A 14 4.68 -8.50 -58.90
N SER A 15 3.95 -8.30 -57.81
CA SER A 15 4.43 -8.43 -56.45
C SER A 15 5.07 -9.80 -56.28
N PHE A 16 6.37 -9.84 -56.00
CA PHE A 16 6.96 -11.00 -55.35
C PHE A 16 6.38 -11.05 -53.93
N LEU A 17 5.44 -11.97 -53.75
CA LEU A 17 5.12 -12.54 -52.45
C LEU A 17 6.38 -13.25 -51.95
N PHE A 18 7.21 -12.56 -51.18
CA PHE A 18 7.90 -13.22 -50.09
C PHE A 18 6.97 -13.17 -48.89
N THR A 19 6.42 -14.33 -48.59
CA THR A 19 5.65 -14.61 -47.38
C THR A 19 6.45 -14.13 -46.18
N GLY A 20 5.91 -13.14 -45.46
CA GLY A 20 6.40 -12.74 -44.15
C GLY A 20 6.38 -13.93 -43.20
N TRP A 21 7.57 -14.47 -42.97
CA TRP A 21 7.93 -15.15 -41.73
C TRP A 21 9.09 -14.33 -41.17
N GLY A 22 8.78 -13.12 -40.70
CA GLY A 22 9.73 -12.36 -39.90
C GLY A 22 9.92 -13.13 -38.61
N TRP A 23 11.06 -13.80 -38.47
CA TRP A 23 11.49 -14.30 -37.17
C TRP A 23 11.79 -13.07 -36.31
N ALA A 24 11.25 -13.05 -35.09
CA ALA A 24 11.51 -12.00 -34.13
C ALA A 24 12.57 -12.52 -33.17
N LEU A 25 13.70 -11.83 -33.07
CA LEU A 25 14.74 -12.18 -32.12
C LEU A 25 14.31 -11.71 -30.72
N GLU A 26 14.04 -12.62 -29.79
CA GLU A 26 13.71 -12.24 -28.42
C GLU A 26 14.97 -12.16 -27.56
N ILE A 27 15.15 -11.03 -26.86
CA ILE A 27 16.18 -10.87 -25.83
C ILE A 27 15.53 -10.51 -24.52
N SER A 28 15.68 -11.39 -23.53
CA SER A 28 14.96 -11.29 -22.27
C SER A 28 15.91 -11.43 -21.08
N PRO A 29 16.11 -10.37 -20.27
CA PRO A 29 16.62 -10.55 -18.92
C PRO A 29 15.65 -11.41 -18.12
N THR A 30 16.17 -12.18 -17.16
CA THR A 30 15.36 -13.03 -16.28
C THR A 30 15.10 -12.36 -14.95
N ASP A 31 13.87 -12.46 -14.45
CA ASP A 31 13.52 -12.01 -13.10
C ASP A 31 14.49 -12.60 -12.07
N THR A 32 14.98 -11.74 -11.18
CA THR A 32 16.06 -12.09 -10.25
C THR A 32 15.80 -11.48 -8.88
N GLN A 33 16.31 -12.14 -7.83
CA GLN A 33 16.21 -11.67 -6.46
C GLN A 33 17.59 -11.61 -5.79
N GLY A 34 17.76 -10.70 -4.84
CA GLY A 34 19.00 -10.58 -4.07
C GLY A 34 18.86 -9.64 -2.87
N ASP A 35 19.55 -9.97 -1.77
CA ASP A 35 19.47 -9.22 -0.53
C ASP A 35 20.23 -7.89 -0.61
N SER A 36 19.76 -6.85 0.08
CA SER A 36 20.51 -5.60 0.24
C SER A 36 21.95 -5.84 0.72
N GLY A 37 22.90 -5.16 0.08
CA GLY A 37 24.33 -5.27 0.32
C GLY A 37 25.02 -6.43 -0.39
N THR A 38 24.30 -7.24 -1.17
CA THR A 38 24.88 -8.37 -1.92
C THR A 38 25.06 -8.06 -3.41
N SER A 39 25.90 -8.85 -4.07
CA SER A 39 26.00 -8.88 -5.53
C SER A 39 25.04 -9.91 -6.10
N VAL A 40 24.32 -9.51 -7.14
CA VAL A 40 23.31 -10.32 -7.84
C VAL A 40 23.61 -10.39 -9.33
N VAL A 41 23.22 -11.49 -9.96
CA VAL A 41 23.44 -11.74 -11.39
C VAL A 41 22.10 -11.87 -12.08
N VAL A 42 21.82 -10.99 -13.04
CA VAL A 42 20.64 -11.04 -13.91
C VAL A 42 21.04 -11.73 -15.23
N PRO A 43 20.60 -12.96 -15.49
CA PRO A 43 20.84 -13.65 -16.75
C PRO A 43 20.05 -12.99 -17.88
N VAL A 44 20.64 -12.86 -19.06
CA VAL A 44 19.95 -12.40 -20.27
C VAL A 44 19.99 -13.52 -21.30
N HIS A 45 18.81 -13.92 -21.75
CA HIS A 45 18.65 -14.99 -22.74
C HIS A 45 18.34 -14.41 -24.12
N ILE A 46 18.67 -15.20 -25.14
CA ILE A 46 18.31 -14.96 -26.53
C ILE A 46 17.52 -16.16 -27.05
N ALA A 47 16.44 -15.93 -27.79
CA ALA A 47 15.56 -16.96 -28.34
C ALA A 47 14.99 -16.58 -29.72
N ASP A 48 14.33 -17.54 -30.37
CA ASP A 48 13.65 -17.41 -31.66
C ASP A 48 14.57 -16.99 -32.83
N VAL A 49 15.82 -17.44 -32.77
CA VAL A 49 16.82 -17.23 -33.83
C VAL A 49 16.64 -18.25 -34.96
N GLY A 50 15.54 -18.13 -35.72
CA GLY A 50 15.08 -19.13 -36.70
C GLY A 50 16.03 -19.49 -37.86
N GLY A 51 17.17 -18.80 -38.00
CA GLY A 51 18.25 -19.12 -38.95
C GLY A 51 19.67 -19.01 -38.38
N GLY A 52 19.80 -18.84 -37.04
CA GLY A 52 21.02 -18.42 -36.37
C GLY A 52 21.36 -16.93 -36.58
N LEU A 53 22.01 -16.33 -35.58
CA LEU A 53 22.36 -14.91 -35.56
C LEU A 53 23.86 -14.80 -35.84
N ASP A 54 24.19 -14.15 -36.95
CA ASP A 54 25.56 -13.97 -37.41
C ASP A 54 25.92 -12.48 -37.41
N VAL A 55 26.63 -12.03 -36.37
CA VAL A 55 26.91 -10.60 -36.13
C VAL A 55 28.37 -10.35 -35.72
N ASP A 56 28.95 -9.29 -36.29
CA ASP A 56 30.31 -8.84 -35.96
C ASP A 56 30.34 -7.82 -34.81
N ALA A 57 29.25 -7.06 -34.63
CA ALA A 57 29.10 -6.08 -33.55
C ALA A 57 27.63 -5.76 -33.27
N PHE A 58 27.33 -5.35 -32.04
CA PHE A 58 26.03 -4.82 -31.62
C PHE A 58 26.17 -3.95 -30.37
N GLY A 59 25.16 -3.13 -30.07
CA GLY A 59 25.05 -2.38 -28.83
C GLY A 59 23.62 -2.33 -28.28
N PHE A 60 23.50 -2.06 -26.99
CA PHE A 60 22.21 -1.81 -26.35
C PHE A 60 22.35 -0.98 -25.08
N MET A 61 21.23 -0.41 -24.65
CA MET A 61 21.11 0.35 -23.41
C MET A 61 20.47 -0.48 -22.30
N ILE A 62 21.09 -0.47 -21.13
CA ILE A 62 20.51 -0.98 -19.88
C ILE A 62 19.95 0.20 -19.10
N ARG A 63 18.70 0.08 -18.62
CA ARG A 63 18.09 1.03 -17.67
C ARG A 63 17.64 0.32 -16.40
N PHE A 64 17.91 0.94 -15.25
CA PHE A 64 17.56 0.43 -13.92
C PHE A 64 17.40 1.58 -12.91
N ASP A 65 16.75 1.30 -11.78
CA ASP A 65 16.65 2.25 -10.67
C ASP A 65 17.95 2.27 -9.84
N ARG A 66 18.67 3.39 -9.95
CA ARG A 66 19.93 3.65 -9.22
C ARG A 66 19.78 3.81 -7.70
N SER A 67 18.56 3.98 -7.21
CA SER A 67 18.28 4.00 -5.78
C SER A 67 18.42 2.58 -5.20
N VAL A 68 18.02 1.57 -5.98
CA VAL A 68 18.00 0.15 -5.59
C VAL A 68 19.26 -0.60 -6.02
N LEU A 69 19.73 -0.39 -7.25
CA LEU A 69 20.84 -1.14 -7.84
C LEU A 69 22.03 -0.25 -8.20
N THR A 70 23.23 -0.83 -8.15
CA THR A 70 24.44 -0.32 -8.79
C THR A 70 24.87 -1.34 -9.84
N PHE A 71 25.14 -0.89 -11.07
CA PHE A 71 25.68 -1.78 -12.11
C PHE A 71 27.18 -2.01 -11.89
N ASP A 72 27.61 -3.27 -11.90
CA ASP A 72 28.99 -3.66 -11.66
C ASP A 72 29.72 -3.97 -12.96
N GLU A 73 29.29 -5.03 -13.68
CA GLU A 73 29.93 -5.48 -14.91
C GLU A 73 29.01 -6.34 -15.81
N VAL A 74 29.42 -6.54 -17.05
CA VAL A 74 28.91 -7.62 -17.90
C VAL A 74 29.83 -8.83 -17.72
N ASP A 75 29.27 -9.93 -17.21
CA ASP A 75 29.96 -11.21 -17.07
C ASP A 75 29.66 -12.09 -18.29
N LYS A 76 30.70 -12.40 -19.05
CA LYS A 76 30.61 -13.23 -20.26
C LYS A 76 31.01 -14.70 -20.05
N THR A 77 31.42 -15.10 -18.85
CA THR A 77 31.83 -16.48 -18.57
C THR A 77 30.63 -17.42 -18.69
N ASP A 78 30.79 -18.54 -19.39
CA ASP A 78 29.77 -19.53 -19.71
C ASP A 78 28.56 -18.95 -20.47
N THR A 79 28.77 -17.94 -21.32
CA THR A 79 27.71 -17.33 -22.14
C THR A 79 28.05 -17.34 -23.63
N LEU A 80 27.06 -17.05 -24.48
CA LEU A 80 27.25 -16.95 -25.93
C LEU A 80 28.20 -15.82 -26.36
N LEU A 81 28.57 -14.92 -25.43
CA LEU A 81 29.52 -13.82 -25.68
C LEU A 81 30.98 -14.15 -25.37
N GLU A 82 31.33 -15.36 -24.93
CA GLU A 82 32.73 -15.71 -24.60
C GLU A 82 33.71 -15.41 -25.75
N ASN A 83 33.28 -15.70 -26.99
CA ASN A 83 34.07 -15.54 -28.21
C ASN A 83 34.17 -14.09 -28.72
N PHE A 84 33.39 -13.16 -28.17
CA PHE A 84 33.51 -11.75 -28.53
C PHE A 84 34.79 -11.16 -27.95
N SER A 85 35.60 -10.56 -28.83
CA SER A 85 36.91 -10.01 -28.49
C SER A 85 36.82 -8.73 -27.65
N LEU A 86 35.75 -7.97 -27.82
CA LEU A 86 35.44 -6.77 -27.06
C LEU A 86 34.01 -6.86 -26.51
N VAL A 87 33.86 -6.71 -25.20
CA VAL A 87 32.57 -6.48 -24.53
C VAL A 87 32.82 -5.38 -23.50
N GLU A 88 32.23 -4.21 -23.72
CA GLU A 88 32.46 -3.03 -22.89
C GLU A 88 31.14 -2.46 -22.39
N ALA A 89 31.08 -2.13 -21.10
CA ALA A 89 29.99 -1.39 -20.48
C ALA A 89 30.44 0.04 -20.15
N LYS A 90 29.76 1.02 -20.74
CA LYS A 90 30.04 2.44 -20.55
C LYS A 90 28.90 3.12 -19.79
N PHE A 91 29.23 3.73 -18.66
CA PHE A 91 28.29 4.58 -17.92
C PHE A 91 27.98 5.84 -18.73
N MET A 92 26.69 6.05 -19.02
CA MET A 92 26.23 7.23 -19.75
C MET A 92 25.76 8.29 -18.77
N GLU A 93 24.82 7.91 -17.91
CA GLU A 93 24.31 8.72 -16.81
C GLU A 93 23.78 7.79 -15.71
N PRO A 94 23.48 8.30 -14.50
CA PRO A 94 23.07 7.44 -13.40
C PRO A 94 21.80 6.61 -13.73
N GLY A 95 21.88 5.29 -13.57
CA GLY A 95 20.80 4.36 -13.94
C GLY A 95 20.74 3.98 -15.43
N LYS A 96 21.71 4.44 -16.25
CA LYS A 96 21.81 4.09 -17.68
C LYS A 96 23.23 3.69 -18.08
N VAL A 97 23.36 2.48 -18.63
CA VAL A 97 24.64 1.91 -19.08
C VAL A 97 24.52 1.47 -20.53
N LYS A 98 25.48 1.84 -21.38
CA LYS A 98 25.57 1.36 -22.76
C LYS A 98 26.50 0.14 -22.80
N VAL A 99 26.03 -0.97 -23.31
CA VAL A 99 26.87 -2.15 -23.59
C VAL A 99 27.14 -2.22 -25.08
N ASN A 100 28.41 -2.40 -25.45
CA ASN A 100 28.82 -2.66 -26.82
C ASN A 100 29.62 -3.96 -26.85
N ALA A 101 29.37 -4.79 -27.86
CA ALA A 101 30.18 -5.95 -28.13
C ALA A 101 30.66 -5.93 -29.59
N ALA A 102 31.89 -6.34 -29.81
CA ALA A 102 32.47 -6.47 -31.14
C ALA A 102 33.47 -7.62 -31.19
N MET A 103 33.63 -8.18 -32.38
CA MET A 103 34.64 -9.17 -32.67
C MET A 103 35.46 -8.74 -33.89
N PHE A 104 36.75 -9.10 -33.86
CA PHE A 104 37.68 -8.83 -34.96
C PHE A 104 38.05 -10.15 -35.62
N GLY A 105 37.32 -10.53 -36.67
CA GLY A 105 37.52 -11.82 -37.34
C GLY A 105 36.30 -12.26 -38.14
N ASN A 106 36.11 -13.58 -38.24
CA ASN A 106 34.87 -14.12 -38.81
C ASN A 106 33.74 -13.98 -37.79
N PRO A 107 32.51 -13.71 -38.24
CA PRO A 107 31.30 -13.68 -37.41
C PRO A 107 31.14 -14.92 -36.50
N VAL A 108 30.56 -14.70 -35.31
CA VAL A 108 30.26 -15.77 -34.34
C VAL A 108 28.82 -16.15 -34.56
N HIS A 109 28.63 -17.40 -34.94
CA HIS A 109 27.30 -17.96 -35.11
C HIS A 109 26.68 -18.25 -33.75
N ILE A 110 25.65 -17.50 -33.38
CA ILE A 110 24.82 -17.78 -32.23
C ILE A 110 23.65 -18.67 -32.69
N GLY A 111 23.51 -19.84 -32.05
CA GLY A 111 22.45 -20.81 -32.36
C GLY A 111 21.04 -20.37 -31.94
N ASN A 112 20.08 -21.29 -32.04
CA ASN A 112 18.64 -20.99 -31.93
C ASN A 112 18.19 -20.34 -30.60
N SER A 113 18.83 -20.65 -29.47
CA SER A 113 18.59 -19.99 -28.17
C SER A 113 19.70 -20.28 -27.16
N GLY A 114 19.83 -19.44 -26.13
CA GLY A 114 20.77 -19.69 -25.04
C GLY A 114 21.00 -18.50 -24.10
N LEU A 115 21.87 -18.71 -23.10
CA LEU A 115 22.32 -17.64 -22.20
C LEU A 115 23.24 -16.70 -22.97
N PHE A 116 22.74 -15.51 -23.28
CA PHE A 116 23.45 -14.52 -24.06
C PHE A 116 24.57 -13.87 -23.24
N LEU A 117 24.23 -13.29 -22.10
CA LEU A 117 25.16 -12.63 -21.18
C LEU A 117 24.61 -12.60 -19.76
N LYS A 118 25.46 -12.26 -18.79
CA LYS A 118 25.06 -12.00 -17.40
C LYS A 118 25.34 -10.54 -17.04
N LEU A 119 24.36 -9.88 -16.43
CA LEU A 119 24.52 -8.53 -15.88
C LEU A 119 24.72 -8.62 -14.37
N LYS A 120 25.85 -8.12 -13.84
CA LYS A 120 26.10 -8.10 -12.40
C LYS A 120 25.72 -6.74 -11.82
N PHE A 121 25.02 -6.78 -10.69
CA PHE A 121 24.64 -5.60 -9.93
C PHE A 121 24.94 -5.79 -8.44
N THR A 122 25.21 -4.68 -7.75
CA THR A 122 25.23 -4.61 -6.30
C THR A 122 23.92 -3.99 -5.81
N VAL A 123 23.24 -4.68 -4.88
CA VAL A 123 21.97 -4.23 -4.29
C VAL A 123 22.25 -3.20 -3.19
N LYS A 124 21.81 -1.96 -3.37
CA LYS A 124 22.10 -0.85 -2.45
C LYS A 124 21.20 -0.81 -1.23
N THR A 125 19.91 -1.06 -1.43
CA THR A 125 18.87 -0.93 -0.42
C THR A 125 17.72 -1.85 -0.77
N THR A 126 16.84 -2.10 0.21
CA THR A 126 15.59 -2.79 -0.01
C THR A 126 14.71 -2.03 -0.99
N GLY A 127 14.30 -2.68 -2.07
CA GLY A 127 13.43 -2.12 -3.11
C GLY A 127 13.25 -3.06 -4.29
N SER A 128 12.51 -2.62 -5.30
CA SER A 128 12.40 -3.30 -6.59
C SER A 128 12.89 -2.39 -7.71
N SER A 129 13.47 -2.97 -8.75
CA SER A 129 13.93 -2.24 -9.93
C SER A 129 13.57 -3.02 -11.18
N ARG A 130 13.06 -2.34 -12.21
CA ARG A 130 12.98 -2.95 -13.54
C ARG A 130 14.34 -2.84 -14.22
N VAL A 131 14.80 -3.95 -14.77
CA VAL A 131 16.00 -4.01 -15.64
C VAL A 131 15.49 -4.07 -17.07
N ARG A 132 15.66 -2.97 -17.81
CA ARG A 132 15.19 -2.84 -19.19
C ARG A 132 16.36 -2.82 -20.14
N LEU A 133 16.25 -3.58 -21.23
CA LEU A 133 17.16 -3.53 -22.37
C LEU A 133 16.47 -2.77 -23.50
N SER A 134 17.16 -1.85 -24.16
CA SER A 134 16.63 -1.14 -25.33
C SER A 134 17.71 -0.84 -26.36
N ASP A 135 17.29 -0.32 -27.51
CA ASP A 135 18.15 0.16 -28.61
C ASP A 135 18.92 -0.98 -29.31
N PHE A 136 18.79 -2.23 -28.84
CA PHE A 136 19.29 -3.42 -29.54
C PHE A 136 18.64 -3.61 -30.92
N VAL A 137 17.38 -3.17 -31.04
CA VAL A 137 16.58 -3.26 -32.27
C VAL A 137 17.13 -2.41 -33.42
N ASP A 138 17.96 -1.41 -33.10
CA ASP A 138 18.61 -0.57 -34.11
C ASP A 138 19.80 -1.29 -34.75
N ASP A 139 20.40 -2.25 -34.04
CA ASP A 139 21.57 -3.02 -34.47
C ASP A 139 21.21 -4.43 -34.98
N VAL A 140 20.08 -4.99 -34.55
CA VAL A 140 19.58 -6.29 -35.00
C VAL A 140 18.13 -6.21 -35.44
N GLU A 141 17.91 -6.41 -36.73
CA GLU A 141 16.62 -6.29 -37.39
C GLU A 141 15.56 -7.18 -36.72
N ASN A 142 14.39 -6.59 -36.41
CA ASN A 142 13.25 -7.28 -35.78
C ASN A 142 13.53 -7.87 -34.38
N ALA A 143 14.61 -7.44 -33.71
CA ALA A 143 14.79 -7.79 -32.32
C ALA A 143 13.68 -7.20 -31.45
N THR A 144 13.31 -7.91 -30.40
CA THR A 144 12.40 -7.46 -29.37
C THR A 144 13.07 -7.67 -28.02
N THR A 145 12.71 -6.83 -27.06
CA THR A 145 13.27 -6.87 -25.71
C THR A 145 12.13 -6.91 -24.70
N THR A 146 12.33 -7.66 -23.63
CA THR A 146 11.42 -7.67 -22.47
C THR A 146 12.11 -7.08 -21.25
N ASP A 147 11.31 -6.63 -20.29
CA ASP A 147 11.79 -6.16 -18.99
C ASP A 147 11.96 -7.37 -18.05
N ALA A 148 12.95 -7.32 -17.17
CA ALA A 148 12.99 -8.15 -15.97
C ALA A 148 12.71 -7.30 -14.73
N VAL A 149 12.18 -7.94 -13.70
CA VAL A 149 12.04 -7.36 -12.37
C VAL A 149 13.14 -7.92 -11.48
N PHE A 150 13.96 -7.01 -10.95
CA PHE A 150 14.77 -7.27 -9.77
C PHE A 150 13.94 -6.95 -8.52
N THR A 151 13.93 -7.86 -7.55
CA THR A 151 13.33 -7.65 -6.23
C THR A 151 14.29 -8.03 -5.12
N ASP A 152 14.49 -7.15 -4.15
CA ASP A 152 15.01 -7.59 -2.86
C ASP A 152 13.91 -8.47 -2.21
N PRO A 153 14.22 -9.70 -1.73
CA PRO A 153 13.25 -10.54 -1.03
C PRO A 153 12.53 -9.82 0.13
N LEU A 154 13.19 -8.83 0.75
CA LEU A 154 12.64 -7.97 1.80
C LEU A 154 11.82 -6.79 1.24
N ALA A 155 11.94 -6.47 -0.05
CA ALA A 155 11.09 -5.46 -0.70
C ALA A 155 9.67 -5.97 -0.95
N ILE A 156 9.49 -7.29 -1.03
CA ILE A 156 8.16 -7.93 -1.02
C ILE A 156 7.73 -8.16 0.43
N LEU A 157 7.58 -7.07 1.19
CA LEU A 157 6.88 -7.07 2.48
C LEU A 157 5.43 -6.57 2.33
N GLY A 158 4.90 -6.59 1.11
CA GLY A 158 3.45 -6.57 0.83
C GLY A 158 2.94 -8.00 0.65
N VAL A 159 2.64 -8.69 1.75
CA VAL A 159 1.97 -10.00 1.67
C VAL A 159 0.57 -9.78 1.10
N LYS A 160 0.28 -10.31 -0.10
CA LYS A 160 -1.09 -10.38 -0.63
C LYS A 160 -1.88 -11.40 0.18
N ILE A 161 -2.53 -10.94 1.24
CA ILE A 161 -3.39 -11.78 2.06
C ILE A 161 -4.80 -11.76 1.46
N THR A 162 -5.16 -12.83 0.74
CA THR A 162 -6.51 -13.01 0.18
C THR A 162 -7.23 -14.12 0.93
N PRO A 163 -8.19 -13.84 1.83
CA PRO A 163 -9.01 -14.87 2.43
C PRO A 163 -10.08 -15.37 1.46
N GLU A 164 -10.72 -16.45 1.87
CA GLU A 164 -11.55 -17.35 1.06
C GLU A 164 -12.77 -16.67 0.39
N SER A 165 -13.23 -15.49 0.85
CA SER A 165 -14.26 -14.68 0.17
C SER A 165 -14.45 -13.28 0.79
N GLY A 166 -14.92 -12.31 -0.01
CA GLY A 166 -15.34 -10.97 0.43
C GLY A 166 -14.32 -9.85 0.17
N PHE A 167 -14.77 -8.59 0.22
CA PHE A 167 -13.89 -7.42 0.13
C PHE A 167 -13.38 -7.03 1.53
N LEU A 168 -12.10 -6.64 1.61
CA LEU A 168 -11.53 -6.09 2.84
C LEU A 168 -12.24 -4.77 3.16
N SER A 169 -12.82 -4.68 4.35
CA SER A 169 -13.61 -3.54 4.83
C SER A 169 -12.89 -2.71 5.91
N SER A 170 -11.96 -3.33 6.66
CA SER A 170 -11.19 -2.65 7.70
C SER A 170 -9.92 -3.43 8.06
N VAL A 171 -8.92 -2.74 8.63
CA VAL A 171 -7.66 -3.34 9.09
C VAL A 171 -7.17 -2.62 10.34
N CYS A 172 -6.51 -3.34 11.24
CA CYS A 172 -5.82 -2.78 12.40
C CYS A 172 -4.57 -3.61 12.73
N ILE A 173 -3.52 -2.97 13.24
CA ILE A 173 -2.27 -3.61 13.66
C ILE A 173 -1.95 -3.23 15.11
N SER A 174 -1.44 -4.20 15.89
CA SER A 174 -0.95 -3.99 17.25
C SER A 174 0.19 -4.97 17.54
N GLY A 175 1.40 -4.44 17.73
CA GLY A 175 2.61 -5.25 17.87
C GLY A 175 2.81 -6.16 16.66
N ASP A 176 3.01 -7.45 16.90
CA ASP A 176 3.17 -8.47 15.85
C ASP A 176 1.84 -9.05 15.35
N TYR A 177 0.70 -8.44 15.67
CA TYR A 177 -0.61 -8.91 15.20
C TYR A 177 -1.31 -7.91 14.31
N ALA A 178 -1.98 -8.40 13.28
CA ALA A 178 -2.90 -7.65 12.45
C ALA A 178 -4.26 -8.33 12.44
N ILE A 179 -5.33 -7.55 12.39
CA ILE A 179 -6.69 -8.03 12.17
C ILE A 179 -7.24 -7.37 10.90
N MET A 180 -7.91 -8.17 10.08
CA MET A 180 -8.51 -7.75 8.82
C MET A 180 -9.97 -8.15 8.78
N GLY A 181 -10.86 -7.19 8.55
CA GLY A 181 -12.29 -7.41 8.53
C GLY A 181 -12.88 -7.48 7.13
N TYR A 182 -13.73 -8.47 6.85
CA TYR A 182 -14.35 -8.69 5.54
C TYR A 182 -15.86 -8.49 5.58
N SER A 183 -16.40 -7.98 4.47
CA SER A 183 -17.82 -7.61 4.34
C SER A 183 -18.82 -8.78 4.46
N LEU A 184 -18.35 -10.02 4.51
CA LEU A 184 -19.16 -11.23 4.67
C LEU A 184 -19.25 -11.72 6.13
N GLY A 185 -18.89 -10.90 7.12
CA GLY A 185 -19.04 -11.25 8.54
C GLY A 185 -17.91 -12.15 9.07
N ALA A 186 -16.68 -11.91 8.61
CA ALA A 186 -15.52 -12.59 9.18
C ALA A 186 -14.36 -11.62 9.32
N ALA A 187 -13.67 -11.69 10.45
CA ALA A 187 -12.36 -11.07 10.59
C ALA A 187 -11.28 -12.14 10.72
N TYR A 188 -10.08 -11.83 10.27
CA TYR A 188 -8.95 -12.74 10.30
C TYR A 188 -7.79 -12.11 11.04
N ILE A 189 -7.20 -12.86 11.97
CA ILE A 189 -6.00 -12.44 12.70
C ILE A 189 -4.78 -13.07 12.04
N PHE A 190 -3.77 -12.24 11.85
CA PHE A 190 -2.46 -12.61 11.36
C PHE A 190 -1.42 -12.28 12.41
N LYS A 191 -0.35 -13.07 12.47
CA LYS A 191 0.81 -12.81 13.29
C LYS A 191 2.04 -12.68 12.41
N ARG A 192 2.87 -11.69 12.69
CA ARG A 192 4.19 -11.50 12.09
C ARG A 192 5.18 -12.44 12.75
N GLU A 193 5.89 -13.21 11.93
CA GLU A 193 6.94 -14.15 12.33
C GLU A 193 8.14 -13.91 11.41
N GLY A 194 9.12 -13.15 11.91
CA GLY A 194 10.19 -12.60 11.07
C GLY A 194 9.63 -11.56 10.09
N ALA A 195 9.94 -11.74 8.79
CA ALA A 195 9.43 -10.89 7.72
C ALA A 195 8.05 -11.34 7.16
N SER A 196 7.50 -12.46 7.64
CA SER A 196 6.28 -13.04 7.07
C SER A 196 5.07 -12.88 8.00
N TRP A 197 3.89 -12.72 7.40
CA TRP A 197 2.61 -12.77 8.11
C TRP A 197 1.94 -14.13 7.89
N SER A 198 1.51 -14.78 8.97
CA SER A 198 0.76 -16.03 8.90
C SER A 198 -0.62 -15.88 9.57
N ARG A 199 -1.67 -16.42 8.94
CA ARG A 199 -3.02 -16.44 9.52
C ARG A 199 -3.01 -17.31 10.78
N LYS A 200 -3.50 -16.78 11.89
CA LYS A 200 -3.64 -17.52 13.15
C LYS A 200 -5.09 -17.86 13.48
N ALA A 201 -6.03 -16.98 13.14
CA ALA A 201 -7.43 -17.20 13.46
C ALA A 201 -8.38 -16.60 12.42
N LYS A 202 -9.54 -17.23 12.28
CA LYS A 202 -10.78 -16.66 11.75
C LYS A 202 -11.71 -16.39 12.92
N LEU A 203 -12.01 -15.11 13.14
CA LEU A 203 -13.02 -14.65 14.07
C LEU A 203 -14.37 -14.64 13.34
N LEU A 204 -15.25 -15.54 13.75
CA LEU A 204 -16.58 -15.65 13.18
C LEU A 204 -17.47 -14.60 13.85
N THR A 205 -18.08 -13.70 13.07
CA THR A 205 -19.14 -12.87 13.64
C THR A 205 -20.37 -13.74 13.89
N PRO A 206 -21.10 -13.53 15.00
CA PRO A 206 -22.34 -14.24 15.28
C PRO A 206 -23.35 -14.26 14.14
N SER A 207 -24.23 -15.25 14.14
CA SER A 207 -25.32 -15.34 13.16
C SER A 207 -26.31 -14.16 13.21
N ASP A 208 -26.31 -13.42 14.32
CA ASP A 208 -27.09 -12.19 14.51
C ASP A 208 -26.28 -10.91 14.19
N ALA A 209 -25.10 -11.04 13.58
CA ALA A 209 -24.36 -9.90 13.07
C ALA A 209 -25.05 -9.37 11.80
N TYR A 210 -25.83 -8.31 11.98
CA TYR A 210 -26.43 -7.55 10.89
C TYR A 210 -25.49 -6.40 10.57
N GLY A 211 -24.78 -6.43 9.43
CA GLY A 211 -23.79 -5.39 9.14
C GLY A 211 -23.52 -5.16 7.66
N ASN A 212 -23.42 -3.89 7.27
CA ASN A 212 -22.92 -3.48 5.95
C ASN A 212 -21.42 -3.19 6.08
N GLY A 213 -20.60 -4.24 6.08
CA GLY A 213 -19.17 -4.14 6.38
C GLY A 213 -18.88 -4.27 7.88
N ILE A 214 -17.65 -4.69 8.22
CA ILE A 214 -17.24 -4.85 9.62
C ILE A 214 -16.10 -3.89 9.94
N SER A 215 -16.16 -3.25 11.10
CA SER A 215 -15.05 -2.46 11.65
C SER A 215 -14.25 -3.33 12.63
N VAL A 216 -12.92 -3.27 12.60
CA VAL A 216 -12.07 -4.11 13.45
C VAL A 216 -11.01 -3.30 14.19
N SER A 217 -10.67 -3.73 15.39
CA SER A 217 -9.50 -3.23 16.13
C SER A 217 -8.91 -4.34 17.00
N ILE A 218 -7.59 -4.32 17.22
CA ILE A 218 -6.88 -5.30 18.05
C ILE A 218 -5.89 -4.58 18.97
N SER A 219 -5.81 -4.99 20.23
CA SER A 219 -4.84 -4.49 21.20
C SER A 219 -4.52 -5.56 22.25
N GLY A 220 -3.24 -5.93 22.36
CA GLY A 220 -2.75 -6.91 23.34
C GLY A 220 -3.44 -8.27 23.24
N ASN A 221 -4.34 -8.56 24.18
CA ASN A 221 -5.09 -9.81 24.25
C ASN A 221 -6.53 -9.69 23.74
N TYR A 222 -6.94 -8.53 23.24
CA TYR A 222 -8.32 -8.32 22.82
C TYR A 222 -8.41 -7.89 21.36
N ALA A 223 -9.43 -8.39 20.69
CA ALA A 223 -9.90 -7.88 19.41
C ALA A 223 -11.38 -7.50 19.53
N ILE A 224 -11.79 -6.50 18.76
CA ILE A 224 -13.18 -6.06 18.67
C ILE A 224 -13.62 -6.04 17.22
N ILE A 225 -14.85 -6.47 16.97
CA ILE A 225 -15.52 -6.38 15.67
C ILE A 225 -16.83 -5.61 15.85
N GLY A 226 -16.99 -4.50 15.14
CA GLY A 226 -18.23 -3.74 15.04
C GLY A 226 -19.07 -4.19 13.84
N THR A 227 -20.37 -4.37 14.05
CA THR A 227 -21.35 -4.78 13.04
C THR A 227 -22.50 -3.77 13.02
N GLY A 228 -22.20 -2.55 12.58
CA GLY A 228 -23.20 -1.49 12.46
C GLY A 228 -24.25 -1.81 11.40
N SER A 229 -25.53 -1.61 11.74
CA SER A 229 -26.67 -1.82 10.84
C SER A 229 -27.49 -0.55 10.65
N LYS A 230 -28.02 -0.35 9.43
CA LYS A 230 -29.00 0.72 9.15
C LYS A 230 -30.44 0.31 9.47
N THR A 231 -30.70 -0.97 9.69
CA THR A 231 -32.05 -1.51 9.93
C THR A 231 -32.21 -2.10 11.32
N GLU A 232 -31.10 -2.46 11.96
CA GLU A 232 -31.05 -3.03 13.31
C GLU A 232 -30.25 -2.09 14.24
N PRO A 233 -30.33 -2.25 15.58
CA PRO A 233 -29.54 -1.45 16.50
C PRO A 233 -28.03 -1.55 16.28
N GLY A 234 -27.56 -2.69 15.74
CA GLY A 234 -26.14 -3.00 15.57
C GLY A 234 -25.52 -3.57 16.86
N SER A 235 -24.28 -4.00 16.80
CA SER A 235 -23.56 -4.62 17.92
C SER A 235 -22.04 -4.49 17.73
N ALA A 236 -21.30 -4.70 18.82
CA ALA A 236 -19.86 -4.95 18.73
C ALA A 236 -19.50 -6.19 19.56
N TYR A 237 -18.51 -6.94 19.11
CA TYR A 237 -18.17 -8.24 19.66
C TYR A 237 -16.70 -8.26 20.07
N ILE A 238 -16.43 -8.67 21.31
CA ILE A 238 -15.08 -8.78 21.85
C ILE A 238 -14.62 -10.23 21.77
N PHE A 239 -13.38 -10.40 21.36
CA PHE A 239 -12.66 -11.67 21.34
C PHE A 239 -11.46 -11.55 22.28
N GLU A 240 -11.30 -12.48 23.21
CA GLU A 240 -10.14 -12.55 24.10
C GLU A 240 -9.20 -13.68 23.66
N LYS A 241 -7.93 -13.33 23.42
CA LYS A 241 -6.88 -14.26 22.98
C LYS A 241 -6.74 -15.41 23.99
N PRO A 242 -6.96 -16.66 23.58
CA PRO A 242 -6.74 -17.81 24.45
C PRO A 242 -5.28 -17.91 24.93
N ALA A 243 -5.03 -18.63 26.02
CA ALA A 243 -3.68 -18.82 26.57
C ALA A 243 -2.70 -19.45 25.55
N GLY A 244 -3.21 -20.29 24.65
CA GLY A 244 -2.44 -20.90 23.54
C GLY A 244 -2.23 -19.98 22.33
N GLY A 245 -2.69 -18.72 22.39
CA GLY A 245 -2.70 -17.79 21.27
C GLY A 245 -4.02 -17.81 20.50
N TRP A 246 -4.11 -16.94 19.49
CA TRP A 246 -5.28 -16.84 18.61
C TRP A 246 -5.49 -18.13 17.82
N THR A 247 -6.72 -18.63 17.85
CA THR A 247 -7.25 -19.73 17.03
C THR A 247 -8.64 -19.34 16.56
N ASP A 248 -9.18 -20.03 15.56
CA ASP A 248 -10.56 -19.84 15.12
C ASP A 248 -11.52 -19.90 16.31
N MET A 249 -12.36 -18.87 16.45
CA MET A 249 -13.20 -18.71 17.64
C MET A 249 -14.42 -17.82 17.37
N THR A 250 -15.36 -17.88 18.30
CA THR A 250 -16.47 -16.94 18.45
C THR A 250 -16.12 -15.91 19.52
N GLU A 251 -16.94 -14.87 19.62
CA GLU A 251 -16.82 -13.81 20.61
C GLU A 251 -16.88 -14.35 22.04
N THR A 252 -16.22 -13.63 22.94
CA THR A 252 -16.25 -13.82 24.39
C THR A 252 -17.19 -12.84 25.08
N ALA A 253 -17.56 -11.75 24.42
CA ALA A 253 -18.58 -10.82 24.90
C ALA A 253 -19.27 -10.09 23.74
N LYS A 254 -20.53 -9.72 23.94
CA LYS A 254 -21.30 -8.84 23.05
C LYS A 254 -21.55 -7.51 23.75
N LEU A 255 -21.18 -6.42 23.09
CA LEU A 255 -21.42 -5.05 23.51
C LEU A 255 -22.67 -4.54 22.78
N ILE A 256 -23.57 -3.98 23.58
CA ILE A 256 -24.79 -3.28 23.13
C ILE A 256 -24.90 -2.00 23.95
N SER A 257 -25.56 -0.97 23.41
CA SER A 257 -25.97 0.18 24.21
C SER A 257 -27.42 0.01 24.67
N GLY A 258 -27.72 0.39 25.91
CA GLY A 258 -29.08 0.31 26.44
C GLY A 258 -30.07 1.28 25.78
N ASP A 259 -29.57 2.30 25.09
CA ASP A 259 -30.34 3.33 24.40
C ASP A 259 -30.24 3.25 22.86
N SER A 260 -29.52 2.26 22.30
CA SER A 260 -29.44 2.08 20.84
C SER A 260 -30.74 1.50 20.29
N SER A 261 -31.28 2.16 19.28
CA SER A 261 -32.48 1.77 18.55
C SER A 261 -32.15 1.32 17.12
N ALA A 262 -33.11 0.68 16.46
CA ALA A 262 -32.98 0.28 15.06
C ALA A 262 -32.59 1.48 14.18
N GLY A 263 -31.50 1.34 13.42
CA GLY A 263 -30.96 2.41 12.57
C GLY A 263 -29.91 3.30 13.23
N ASP A 264 -29.62 3.11 14.53
CA ASP A 264 -28.53 3.83 15.19
C ASP A 264 -27.15 3.31 14.80
N SER A 265 -27.04 2.19 14.09
CA SER A 265 -25.76 1.66 13.61
C SER A 265 -24.70 1.53 14.70
N PHE A 266 -25.06 1.08 15.91
CA PHE A 266 -24.08 0.78 16.95
C PHE A 266 -23.08 -0.25 16.44
N GLY A 267 -21.78 0.01 16.61
CA GLY A 267 -20.74 -0.81 15.99
C GLY A 267 -20.31 -0.33 14.61
N TRP A 268 -20.69 0.88 14.19
CA TRP A 268 -20.22 1.47 12.94
C TRP A 268 -18.69 1.59 12.89
N ALA A 269 -18.09 2.10 13.97
CA ALA A 269 -16.65 2.13 14.15
C ALA A 269 -16.29 1.65 15.57
N VAL A 270 -15.20 0.89 15.67
CA VAL A 270 -14.72 0.35 16.95
C VAL A 270 -13.23 0.61 17.13
N SER A 271 -12.82 0.82 18.38
CA SER A 271 -11.41 0.87 18.76
C SER A 271 -11.23 0.22 20.13
N ILE A 272 -10.13 -0.50 20.33
CA ILE A 272 -9.82 -1.15 21.61
C ILE A 272 -8.38 -0.86 22.02
N SER A 273 -8.17 -0.55 23.30
CA SER A 273 -6.86 -0.31 23.88
C SER A 273 -6.83 -0.82 25.32
N GLY A 274 -6.04 -1.86 25.57
CA GLY A 274 -5.98 -2.51 26.88
C GLY A 274 -7.35 -3.03 27.33
N ASP A 275 -7.82 -2.57 28.48
CA ASP A 275 -9.10 -2.92 29.10
C ASP A 275 -10.27 -1.99 28.71
N HIS A 276 -10.07 -1.10 27.73
CA HIS A 276 -11.10 -0.17 27.26
C HIS A 276 -11.43 -0.40 25.78
N ALA A 277 -12.72 -0.36 25.46
CA ALA A 277 -13.23 -0.40 24.10
C ALA A 277 -14.15 0.79 23.86
N VAL A 278 -14.13 1.34 22.64
CA VAL A 278 -15.01 2.42 22.22
C VAL A 278 -15.79 1.96 21.01
N VAL A 279 -17.10 2.19 21.05
CA VAL A 279 -18.02 1.80 19.98
C VAL A 279 -18.86 3.00 19.58
N THR A 280 -18.87 3.36 18.31
CA THR A 280 -19.71 4.46 17.82
C THR A 280 -21.11 3.99 17.43
N SER A 281 -22.06 4.90 17.53
CA SER A 281 -23.42 4.83 16.98
C SER A 281 -23.78 6.17 16.34
N SER A 282 -25.00 6.30 15.83
CA SER A 282 -25.58 7.53 15.28
C SER A 282 -25.61 8.63 16.32
N GLY A 283 -24.58 9.50 16.31
CA GLY A 283 -24.51 10.68 17.15
C GLY A 283 -23.83 10.50 18.50
N SER A 284 -23.31 9.32 18.83
CA SER A 284 -22.64 9.08 20.11
C SER A 284 -21.53 8.03 20.00
N ALA A 285 -20.65 7.99 20.99
CA ALA A 285 -19.69 6.91 21.17
C ALA A 285 -19.77 6.40 22.61
N TYR A 286 -19.62 5.10 22.81
CA TYR A 286 -19.78 4.45 24.09
C TYR A 286 -18.46 3.83 24.52
N VAL A 287 -18.02 4.16 25.73
CA VAL A 287 -16.80 3.59 26.32
C VAL A 287 -17.19 2.43 27.20
N PHE A 288 -16.65 1.26 26.89
CA PHE A 288 -16.76 0.04 27.69
C PHE A 288 -15.44 -0.22 28.39
N LYS A 289 -15.51 -0.65 29.65
CA LYS A 289 -14.36 -1.08 30.43
C LYS A 289 -14.53 -2.53 30.86
N ARG A 290 -13.47 -3.33 30.72
CA ARG A 290 -13.42 -4.69 31.24
C ARG A 290 -13.23 -4.69 32.75
N GLU A 291 -14.12 -5.36 33.46
CA GLU A 291 -14.09 -5.54 34.91
C GLU A 291 -14.30 -7.02 35.24
N GLY A 292 -13.22 -7.69 35.65
CA GLY A 292 -13.19 -9.16 35.70
C GLY A 292 -13.30 -9.73 34.29
N THR A 293 -14.34 -10.50 34.02
CA THR A 293 -14.64 -11.07 32.69
C THR A 293 -15.71 -10.29 31.92
N ALA A 294 -16.39 -9.33 32.54
CA ALA A 294 -17.48 -8.58 31.94
C ALA A 294 -16.97 -7.26 31.32
N TRP A 295 -17.64 -6.82 30.25
CA TRP A 295 -17.44 -5.50 29.65
C TRP A 295 -18.64 -4.62 29.98
N ASN A 296 -18.40 -3.56 30.75
CA ASN A 296 -19.45 -2.66 31.23
C ASN A 296 -19.35 -1.30 30.56
N GLN A 297 -20.46 -0.77 30.05
CA GLN A 297 -20.53 0.61 29.58
C GLN A 297 -20.25 1.57 30.76
N LYS A 298 -19.28 2.47 30.58
CA LYS A 298 -18.86 3.46 31.58
C LYS A 298 -19.25 4.89 31.21
N ALA A 299 -19.29 5.18 29.91
CA ALA A 299 -19.57 6.51 29.42
C ALA A 299 -20.31 6.47 28.08
N LYS A 300 -21.18 7.46 27.89
CA LYS A 300 -21.64 7.95 26.61
C LYS A 300 -20.94 9.28 26.31
N LEU A 301 -20.21 9.30 25.20
CA LEU A 301 -19.54 10.46 24.65
C LEU A 301 -20.48 11.14 23.65
N THR A 302 -20.70 12.44 23.81
CA THR A 302 -21.49 13.26 22.88
C THR A 302 -20.66 14.44 22.39
N ALA A 303 -20.92 14.89 21.16
CA ALA A 303 -20.37 16.13 20.66
C ALA A 303 -21.32 17.30 20.97
N SER A 304 -20.77 18.50 21.15
CA SER A 304 -21.54 19.71 21.42
C SER A 304 -22.19 20.27 20.14
N ASN A 305 -22.99 21.33 20.26
CA ASN A 305 -23.47 22.15 19.14
C ASN A 305 -24.16 21.38 17.99
N ASN A 306 -25.08 20.47 18.34
CA ASN A 306 -25.83 19.66 17.37
C ASN A 306 -24.97 18.72 16.50
N GLU A 307 -23.69 18.52 16.81
CA GLU A 307 -22.84 17.58 16.06
C GLU A 307 -23.24 16.12 16.37
N LYS A 308 -23.11 15.24 15.37
CA LYS A 308 -23.29 13.80 15.55
C LYS A 308 -21.94 13.11 15.46
N LEU A 309 -21.54 12.36 16.48
CA LEU A 309 -20.41 11.43 16.32
C LEU A 309 -20.77 10.37 15.27
N CYS A 310 -19.92 10.26 14.24
CA CYS A 310 -20.09 9.33 13.14
C CYS A 310 -18.75 9.17 12.41
N TYR A 311 -18.56 8.05 11.72
CA TYR A 311 -17.39 7.74 10.88
C TYR A 311 -16.22 7.02 11.55
N SER A 312 -15.41 7.67 12.39
CA SER A 312 -14.13 7.10 12.82
C SER A 312 -13.85 7.32 14.31
N VAL A 313 -13.15 6.36 14.92
CA VAL A 313 -12.79 6.39 16.35
C VAL A 313 -11.42 5.74 16.59
N SER A 314 -10.65 6.31 17.51
CA SER A 314 -9.42 5.70 18.01
C SER A 314 -9.21 6.02 19.49
N ILE A 315 -8.79 5.02 20.27
CA ILE A 315 -8.45 5.15 21.70
C ILE A 315 -6.98 4.82 21.96
N SER A 316 -6.31 5.67 22.75
CA SER A 316 -4.96 5.42 23.23
C SER A 316 -4.77 6.01 24.62
N GLY A 317 -4.52 5.14 25.61
CA GLY A 317 -4.36 5.54 27.00
C GLY A 317 -5.57 6.32 27.51
N ASP A 318 -5.35 7.56 27.88
CA ASP A 318 -6.37 8.46 28.45
C ASP A 318 -7.10 9.31 27.40
N TYR A 319 -6.86 9.08 26.11
CA TYR A 319 -7.44 9.88 25.04
C TYR A 319 -8.26 9.04 24.07
N ILE A 320 -9.39 9.61 23.64
CA ILE A 320 -10.22 9.11 22.56
C ILE A 320 -10.35 10.24 21.53
N VAL A 321 -10.11 9.93 20.26
CA VAL A 321 -10.50 10.79 19.14
C VAL A 321 -11.71 10.17 18.44
N VAL A 322 -12.76 10.97 18.22
CA VAL A 322 -13.96 10.56 17.46
C VAL A 322 -14.30 11.66 16.47
N THR A 323 -14.60 11.31 15.23
CA THR A 323 -15.10 12.29 14.26
C THR A 323 -16.57 12.62 14.54
N ALA A 324 -16.88 13.91 14.60
CA ALA A 324 -18.22 14.46 14.73
C ALA A 324 -18.61 15.21 13.47
N THR A 325 -19.83 15.06 12.97
CA THR A 325 -20.33 15.83 11.82
C THR A 325 -21.29 16.89 12.28
N ASN A 326 -21.05 18.12 11.85
CA ASN A 326 -21.94 19.24 12.08
C ASN A 326 -23.25 19.04 11.27
N LYS A 327 -24.41 19.14 11.92
CA LYS A 327 -25.71 18.92 11.24
C LYS A 327 -26.10 20.01 10.23
N GLU A 328 -25.52 21.20 10.33
CA GLU A 328 -25.85 22.33 9.46
C GLU A 328 -24.92 22.39 8.25
N THR A 329 -23.63 22.16 8.46
CA THR A 329 -22.63 22.22 7.39
C THR A 329 -22.27 20.87 6.80
N GLU A 330 -22.64 19.77 7.47
CA GLU A 330 -22.22 18.40 7.18
C GLU A 330 -20.69 18.18 7.18
N TYR A 331 -19.93 19.14 7.70
CA TYR A 331 -18.47 19.01 7.78
C TYR A 331 -18.05 18.17 8.99
N PRO A 332 -17.14 17.19 8.81
CA PRO A 332 -16.61 16.41 9.90
C PRO A 332 -15.53 17.19 10.67
N ILE A 333 -15.50 17.02 11.98
CA ILE A 333 -14.58 17.63 12.92
C ILE A 333 -14.15 16.54 13.92
N PRO A 334 -12.87 16.17 13.97
CA PRO A 334 -12.35 15.28 15.00
C PRO A 334 -12.41 15.95 16.38
N CYS A 335 -13.04 15.27 17.32
CA CYS A 335 -13.20 15.67 18.70
C CYS A 335 -12.32 14.80 19.60
N ILE A 336 -11.62 15.44 20.55
CA ILE A 336 -10.83 14.76 21.58
C ILE A 336 -11.62 14.70 22.88
N PHE A 337 -11.65 13.52 23.47
CA PHE A 337 -12.12 13.27 24.82
C PHE A 337 -10.94 12.82 25.67
N GLU A 338 -10.69 13.53 26.77
CA GLU A 338 -9.66 13.21 27.74
C GLU A 338 -10.28 12.60 29.00
N LYS A 339 -9.80 11.43 29.40
CA LYS A 339 -10.27 10.71 30.57
C LYS A 339 -10.10 11.58 31.81
N SER A 340 -11.17 11.73 32.58
CA SER A 340 -11.11 12.47 33.84
C SER A 340 -10.36 11.66 34.93
N ALA A 341 -9.99 12.32 36.02
CA ALA A 341 -9.45 11.63 37.21
C ALA A 341 -10.43 10.59 37.79
N GLY A 342 -11.74 10.77 37.58
CA GLY A 342 -12.78 9.79 37.95
C GLY A 342 -12.92 8.64 36.96
N GLY A 343 -12.12 8.62 35.89
CA GLY A 343 -12.24 7.70 34.77
C GLY A 343 -13.16 8.23 33.67
N TRP A 344 -13.62 7.31 32.83
CA TRP A 344 -14.61 7.60 31.80
C TRP A 344 -16.01 7.64 32.42
N THR A 345 -16.65 8.79 32.31
CA THR A 345 -18.06 9.04 32.63
C THR A 345 -18.71 9.73 31.43
N ASP A 346 -20.03 9.87 31.44
CA ASP A 346 -20.72 10.67 30.42
C ASP A 346 -20.09 12.07 30.32
N MET A 347 -19.65 12.43 29.11
CA MET A 347 -18.87 13.64 28.90
C MET A 347 -18.99 14.15 27.46
N THR A 348 -18.72 15.44 27.30
CA THR A 348 -18.57 16.11 26.01
C THR A 348 -17.09 16.22 25.63
N GLU A 349 -16.83 16.61 24.40
CA GLU A 349 -15.47 16.78 23.90
C GLU A 349 -14.69 17.85 24.71
N THR A 350 -13.40 17.58 24.90
CA THR A 350 -12.45 18.47 25.61
C THR A 350 -11.66 19.35 24.66
N ALA A 351 -11.50 18.93 23.40
CA ALA A 351 -10.89 19.72 22.34
C ALA A 351 -11.42 19.30 20.96
N LYS A 352 -11.20 20.14 19.96
CA LYS A 352 -11.44 19.86 18.54
C LYS A 352 -10.13 19.98 17.78
N LEU A 353 -9.84 19.06 16.87
CA LEU A 353 -8.68 19.14 16.00
C LEU A 353 -9.07 19.90 14.74
N LEU A 354 -8.46 21.07 14.52
CA LEU A 354 -8.69 21.91 13.35
C LEU A 354 -7.36 22.24 12.69
N PRO A 355 -7.24 22.11 11.35
CA PRO A 355 -6.00 22.46 10.66
C PRO A 355 -5.81 23.99 10.65
N ASP A 356 -4.61 24.47 10.28
CA ASP A 356 -4.28 25.91 10.19
C ASP A 356 -5.04 26.69 9.10
N GLY A 357 -6.09 26.10 8.53
CA GLY A 357 -6.95 26.67 7.50
C GLY A 357 -8.36 26.05 7.55
N PRO A 358 -9.27 26.47 6.66
CA PRO A 358 -10.61 25.89 6.62
C PRO A 358 -10.53 24.40 6.26
N PRO A 359 -11.11 23.49 7.08
CA PRO A 359 -11.18 22.07 6.71
C PRO A 359 -12.10 21.87 5.51
N SER A 360 -11.76 20.93 4.62
CA SER A 360 -12.70 20.48 3.60
C SER A 360 -13.78 19.58 4.20
N TRP A 361 -14.80 19.27 3.39
CA TRP A 361 -15.83 18.30 3.75
C TRP A 361 -15.28 16.89 4.00
N SER A 362 -14.03 16.60 3.61
CA SER A 362 -13.38 15.29 3.76
C SER A 362 -12.43 15.19 4.96
N PHE A 363 -12.23 16.28 5.69
CA PHE A 363 -11.38 16.32 6.86
C PHE A 363 -11.97 15.48 8.00
N GLY A 364 -11.20 14.56 8.58
CA GLY A 364 -11.69 13.69 9.66
C GLY A 364 -12.31 12.38 9.21
N PHE A 365 -12.24 12.02 7.93
CA PHE A 365 -12.79 10.75 7.44
C PHE A 365 -12.11 9.52 8.06
N PRO A 366 -10.78 9.53 8.27
CA PRO A 366 -10.12 8.63 9.23
C PRO A 366 -9.36 9.40 10.32
N VAL A 367 -9.40 8.90 11.55
CA VAL A 367 -8.62 9.43 12.69
C VAL A 367 -7.86 8.33 13.40
N SER A 368 -6.69 8.65 13.94
CA SER A 368 -5.93 7.75 14.81
C SER A 368 -5.19 8.55 15.87
N ILE A 369 -5.08 8.02 17.09
CA ILE A 369 -4.37 8.65 18.21
C ILE A 369 -3.38 7.69 18.85
N SER A 370 -2.22 8.20 19.25
CA SER A 370 -1.19 7.48 19.99
C SER A 370 -0.48 8.43 20.95
N GLY A 371 -0.70 8.23 22.25
CA GLY A 371 -0.16 9.13 23.28
C GLY A 371 -0.55 10.59 23.02
N ASN A 372 0.45 11.46 22.86
CA ASN A 372 0.26 12.89 22.65
C ASN A 372 0.11 13.29 21.18
N TYR A 373 -0.02 12.35 20.26
CA TYR A 373 -0.16 12.65 18.83
C TYR A 373 -1.43 12.06 18.25
N ALA A 374 -2.06 12.81 17.36
CA ALA A 374 -3.19 12.36 16.57
C ALA A 374 -2.92 12.63 15.09
N ILE A 375 -3.43 11.76 14.23
CA ILE A 375 -3.43 11.94 12.78
C ILE A 375 -4.87 11.96 12.27
N VAL A 376 -5.13 12.87 11.35
CA VAL A 376 -6.44 13.09 10.73
C VAL A 376 -6.30 13.06 9.21
N GLY A 377 -7.04 12.21 8.51
CA GLY A 377 -7.05 12.19 7.05
C GLY A 377 -7.97 13.26 6.45
N GLU A 378 -7.59 13.77 5.28
CA GLU A 378 -8.36 14.68 4.44
C GLU A 378 -8.21 14.23 2.97
N ASN A 379 -8.96 13.19 2.62
CA ASN A 379 -8.70 12.41 1.41
C ASN A 379 -9.02 13.15 0.10
N MET A 380 -9.97 14.09 0.09
CA MET A 380 -10.29 14.85 -1.12
C MET A 380 -9.28 15.96 -1.41
N ASP A 381 -8.49 16.36 -0.40
CA ASP A 381 -7.32 17.23 -0.58
C ASP A 381 -6.01 16.43 -0.68
N HIS A 382 -6.11 15.11 -0.84
CA HIS A 382 -4.96 14.20 -0.95
C HIS A 382 -3.94 14.40 0.19
N SER A 383 -4.44 14.54 1.43
CA SER A 383 -3.61 14.92 2.56
C SER A 383 -3.97 14.25 3.89
N ALA A 384 -3.06 14.34 4.85
CA ALA A 384 -3.29 13.97 6.24
C ALA A 384 -2.63 15.00 7.17
N HIS A 385 -3.11 15.12 8.39
CA HIS A 385 -2.75 16.19 9.31
C HIS A 385 -2.28 15.60 10.63
N ILE A 386 -1.12 16.04 11.12
CA ILE A 386 -0.60 15.66 12.42
C ILE A 386 -0.94 16.74 13.44
N PHE A 387 -1.47 16.31 14.57
CA PHE A 387 -1.75 17.11 15.73
C PHE A 387 -0.92 16.61 16.91
N LYS A 388 -0.48 17.54 17.75
CA LYS A 388 0.28 17.23 18.97
C LYS A 388 -0.39 17.90 20.16
N ARG A 389 -0.48 17.17 21.26
CA ARG A 389 -0.85 17.70 22.56
C ARG A 389 0.39 18.35 23.19
N GLU A 390 0.30 19.64 23.44
CA GLU A 390 1.37 20.41 24.07
C GLU A 390 1.37 20.24 25.59
N ALA A 391 2.43 20.72 26.24
CA ALA A 391 2.62 20.59 27.68
C ALA A 391 1.52 21.28 28.51
N ASP A 392 0.85 22.29 27.94
CA ASP A 392 -0.29 22.99 28.56
C ASP A 392 -1.64 22.27 28.37
N GLY A 393 -1.63 21.13 27.67
CA GLY A 393 -2.81 20.31 27.39
C GLY A 393 -3.60 20.71 26.15
N THR A 394 -3.18 21.76 25.43
CA THR A 394 -3.80 22.15 24.16
C THR A 394 -3.37 21.23 23.03
N TRP A 395 -4.23 21.06 22.02
CA TRP A 395 -3.90 20.34 20.79
C TRP A 395 -3.60 21.35 19.68
N THR A 396 -2.42 21.23 19.08
CA THR A 396 -1.94 22.12 18.02
C THR A 396 -1.74 21.34 16.73
N HIS A 397 -2.11 21.94 15.60
CA HIS A 397 -1.78 21.42 14.28
C HIS A 397 -0.27 21.58 14.05
N GLN A 398 0.40 20.50 13.67
CA GLN A 398 1.86 20.48 13.50
C GLN A 398 2.24 20.55 12.02
N THR A 399 1.64 19.68 11.21
CA THR A 399 1.98 19.59 9.80
C THR A 399 0.87 18.94 8.99
N LYS A 400 0.80 19.36 7.71
CA LYS A 400 -0.01 18.74 6.66
C LYS A 400 0.90 17.89 5.77
N LEU A 401 0.63 16.61 5.77
CA LEU A 401 1.26 15.59 4.93
C LEU A 401 0.58 15.55 3.56
N LYS A 402 1.36 15.47 2.49
CA LYS A 402 0.88 15.30 1.11
C LYS A 402 1.59 14.11 0.46
N GLY A 403 0.90 13.41 -0.44
CA GLY A 403 1.53 12.37 -1.27
C GLY A 403 2.54 12.97 -2.26
N GLU A 404 3.55 12.19 -2.66
CA GLU A 404 4.53 12.58 -3.67
C GLU A 404 3.90 12.72 -5.06
N SER A 405 4.32 13.72 -5.85
CA SER A 405 3.71 14.10 -7.14
C SER A 405 3.82 13.06 -8.26
N ASP A 406 4.69 12.06 -8.10
CA ASP A 406 5.16 11.23 -9.22
C ASP A 406 4.50 9.84 -9.26
N VAL A 407 3.58 9.58 -8.32
CA VAL A 407 2.68 8.42 -8.31
C VAL A 407 1.25 8.94 -8.33
N ASN A 408 0.32 8.18 -8.91
CA ASN A 408 -1.09 8.55 -8.97
C ASN A 408 -1.69 8.54 -7.54
N THR A 409 -1.45 9.61 -6.75
CA THR A 409 -1.81 9.72 -5.31
C THR A 409 -3.27 10.08 -5.08
N ASN A 410 -4.15 9.69 -5.99
CA ASN A 410 -5.58 9.91 -5.81
C ASN A 410 -6.00 9.32 -4.45
N TRP A 411 -6.70 10.14 -3.68
CA TRP A 411 -7.19 9.82 -2.33
C TRP A 411 -6.12 9.51 -1.28
N PHE A 412 -4.92 10.10 -1.35
CA PHE A 412 -4.00 10.13 -0.20
C PHE A 412 -4.71 10.70 1.03
N GLY A 413 -4.61 10.04 2.19
CA GLY A 413 -5.36 10.42 3.39
C GLY A 413 -6.67 9.65 3.59
N MET A 414 -6.97 8.65 2.75
CA MET A 414 -8.18 7.80 2.87
C MET A 414 -8.15 6.90 4.10
N ALA A 415 -6.97 6.53 4.58
CA ALA A 415 -6.77 5.79 5.82
C ALA A 415 -5.53 6.33 6.53
N VAL A 416 -5.59 6.44 7.86
CA VAL A 416 -4.48 6.91 8.67
C VAL A 416 -4.30 6.03 9.90
N SER A 417 -3.06 5.86 10.34
CA SER A 417 -2.73 5.25 11.62
C SER A 417 -1.48 5.89 12.19
N ILE A 418 -1.44 6.12 13.50
CA ILE A 418 -0.26 6.62 14.21
C ILE A 418 0.05 5.71 15.40
N SER A 419 1.33 5.44 15.60
CA SER A 419 1.82 4.67 16.75
C SER A 419 3.22 5.14 17.12
N GLY A 420 3.37 5.70 18.33
CA GLY A 420 4.64 6.24 18.79
C GLY A 420 5.14 7.37 17.88
N ASP A 421 6.33 7.22 17.33
CA ASP A 421 7.02 8.17 16.44
C ASP A 421 6.78 7.90 14.95
N SER A 422 5.87 6.98 14.61
CA SER A 422 5.59 6.55 13.24
C SER A 422 4.13 6.78 12.87
N ALA A 423 3.89 7.26 11.66
CA ALA A 423 2.56 7.40 11.07
C ALA A 423 2.49 6.74 9.69
N ILE A 424 1.33 6.19 9.37
CA ILE A 424 1.02 5.58 8.08
C ILE A 424 -0.18 6.31 7.47
N VAL A 425 -0.06 6.66 6.19
CA VAL A 425 -1.14 7.24 5.39
C VAL A 425 -1.35 6.41 4.12
N GLY A 426 -2.59 6.01 3.86
CA GLY A 426 -2.98 5.20 2.71
C GLY A 426 -3.48 6.04 1.51
N THR A 427 -3.34 5.47 0.31
CA THR A 427 -3.86 6.00 -0.97
C THR A 427 -4.70 4.96 -1.72
N PHE A 428 -5.53 5.38 -2.66
CA PHE A 428 -6.30 4.50 -3.53
C PHE A 428 -5.88 4.69 -4.99
N GLY A 429 -5.22 3.69 -5.59
CA GLY A 429 -4.83 3.74 -7.01
C GLY A 429 -6.00 3.45 -7.95
N GLU A 430 -6.11 4.19 -9.06
CA GLU A 430 -7.17 3.99 -10.06
C GLU A 430 -7.05 2.69 -10.87
N ASP A 431 -5.87 2.06 -10.92
CA ASP A 431 -5.62 0.86 -11.74
C ASP A 431 -6.07 -0.46 -11.09
N ARG A 432 -6.95 -0.40 -10.09
CA ARG A 432 -7.58 -1.56 -9.42
C ARG A 432 -6.65 -2.64 -8.83
N GLU A 433 -5.32 -2.46 -8.81
CA GLU A 433 -4.43 -3.51 -8.27
C GLU A 433 -3.51 -3.15 -7.11
N CYS A 434 -3.17 -1.88 -6.79
CA CYS A 434 -2.36 -1.59 -5.59
C CYS A 434 -2.62 -0.19 -5.02
N GLY A 435 -3.18 -0.09 -3.80
CA GLY A 435 -3.03 1.12 -2.98
C GLY A 435 -1.62 1.17 -2.36
N ALA A 436 -1.08 2.36 -2.12
CA ALA A 436 0.21 2.54 -1.45
C ALA A 436 0.03 3.01 0.00
N ALA A 437 0.96 2.65 0.87
CA ALA A 437 1.02 3.11 2.26
C ALA A 437 2.39 3.78 2.50
N TYR A 438 2.38 5.01 2.97
CA TYR A 438 3.60 5.79 3.22
C TYR A 438 3.93 5.72 4.71
N ILE A 439 5.09 5.14 5.05
CA ILE A 439 5.60 5.12 6.43
C ILE A 439 6.46 6.36 6.63
N LEU A 440 6.00 7.26 7.49
CA LEU A 440 6.81 8.37 7.98
C LEU A 440 7.49 7.88 9.25
N SER A 441 8.78 7.57 9.17
CA SER A 441 9.62 7.29 10.34
C SER A 441 10.42 8.52 10.69
N THR A 442 10.56 8.78 11.99
CA THR A 442 11.16 9.96 12.64
C THR A 442 10.36 11.26 12.54
N MET A 443 9.57 11.55 13.58
CA MET A 443 9.28 12.94 13.97
C MET A 443 10.55 13.58 14.55
N VAL A 444 11.62 13.64 13.75
CA VAL A 444 12.74 14.54 14.02
C VAL A 444 12.23 15.94 13.72
N THR A 445 12.44 16.83 14.69
CA THR A 445 12.28 18.27 14.58
C THR A 445 12.90 18.73 13.26
N VAL A 446 12.09 19.02 12.25
CA VAL A 446 12.60 19.65 11.04
C VAL A 446 12.61 21.15 11.30
N GLU A 447 13.75 21.65 11.77
CA GLU A 447 14.07 23.07 11.62
C GLU A 447 14.19 23.33 10.11
N PHE A 448 13.17 23.96 9.52
CA PHE A 448 13.31 24.53 8.18
C PHE A 448 13.84 25.95 8.30
N SER A 449 15.03 26.15 7.74
CA SER A 449 15.60 27.47 7.48
C SER A 449 14.64 28.28 6.62
N ARG A 450 14.32 29.49 7.10
CA ARG A 450 13.54 30.50 6.39
C ARG A 450 14.37 31.01 5.20
N GLU A 451 13.98 30.68 3.98
CA GLU A 451 14.46 31.42 2.81
C GLU A 451 13.38 32.40 2.33
N GLY A 452 13.76 33.68 2.40
CA GLY A 452 13.44 34.78 1.47
C GLY A 452 12.00 35.04 1.10
#